data_AF-A0A383BUM0-F1
#
_entry.id   AF-A0A383BUM0-F1
#
_cell.length_a   1.000
_cell.length_b   1.000
_cell.length_c   1.000
_cell.angle_alpha   90.00
_cell.angle_beta   90.00
_cell.angle_gamma   90.00
#
_symmetry.space_group_name_H-M   'P 1'
#
loop_
_entity.id
_entity.type
_entity.pdbx_description
1 polymer ?
#
loop_
_entity_poly.entity_id
_entity_poly.type
_entity_poly.pdbx_seq_one_letter_code
_entity_poly.pdbx_strand_id
1 'polypeptide(L)'
;DNYNTLKTKDRKIAGILNFTFPGLGYLYIEMPQTAISTFFLESLLLLVLNNSFEQKTSGTSMLTGFLLTGIHLGATYGSIEQADKYNKMVYIKFNSSF
;
A
#
# COMPACT_ATOMS: atom_id res chain seq x y z
N ASP A 1 30.89 -9.81 7.94
CA ASP A 1 30.15 -8.73 8.63
C ASP A 1 29.65 -7.58 7.74
N ASN A 2 29.40 -7.78 6.43
CA ASN A 2 28.87 -6.72 5.54
C ASN A 2 27.33 -6.68 5.41
N TYR A 3 26.59 -7.59 6.06
CA TYR A 3 25.13 -7.64 5.93
C TYR A 3 24.39 -6.50 6.65
N ASN A 4 25.00 -5.92 7.69
CA ASN A 4 24.39 -4.85 8.49
C ASN A 4 24.32 -3.48 7.78
N THR A 5 24.96 -3.34 6.61
CA THR A 5 24.88 -2.12 5.79
C THR A 5 23.77 -2.15 4.73
N LEU A 6 23.10 -3.29 4.57
CA LEU A 6 21.99 -3.43 3.62
C LEU A 6 20.77 -2.66 4.12
N LYS A 7 20.34 -1.66 3.35
CA LYS A 7 19.14 -0.87 3.63
C LYS A 7 17.87 -1.68 3.34
N THR A 8 17.59 -2.69 4.15
CA THR A 8 16.32 -3.43 4.09
C THR A 8 15.18 -2.64 4.74
N LYS A 9 13.94 -3.01 4.41
CA LYS A 9 12.71 -2.40 4.92
C LYS A 9 11.92 -3.43 5.72
N ASP A 10 11.33 -3.02 6.83
CA ASP A 10 10.50 -3.91 7.65
C ASP A 10 9.11 -4.06 7.02
N ARG A 11 8.74 -5.30 6.68
CA ARG A 11 7.45 -5.64 6.08
C ARG A 11 6.25 -5.31 6.97
N LYS A 12 6.37 -5.41 8.30
CA LYS A 12 5.30 -5.06 9.24
C LYS A 12 5.11 -3.56 9.28
N ILE A 13 6.20 -2.80 9.26
CA ILE A 13 6.13 -1.33 9.19
C ILE A 13 5.45 -0.90 7.90
N ALA A 14 5.80 -1.49 6.75
CA ALA A 14 5.13 -1.22 5.48
C ALA A 14 3.61 -1.44 5.56
N GLY A 15 3.19 -2.60 6.11
CA GLY A 15 1.79 -2.93 6.30
C GLY A 15 1.07 -1.96 7.24
N ILE A 16 1.62 -1.68 8.42
CA ILE A 16 1.03 -0.77 9.42
C ILE A 16 0.88 0.64 8.84
N LEU A 17 1.89 1.14 8.14
CA LEU A 17 1.85 2.45 7.51
C LEU A 17 0.74 2.52 6.46
N ASN A 18 0.66 1.53 5.56
CA ASN A 18 -0.37 1.53 4.52
C ASN A 18 -1.79 1.37 5.08
N PHE A 19 -1.96 0.55 6.12
CA PHE A 19 -3.23 0.37 6.81
C PHE A 19 -3.69 1.65 7.51
N THR A 20 -2.76 2.40 8.09
CA THR A 20 -3.09 3.66 8.79
C THR A 20 -3.44 4.77 7.81
N PHE A 21 -2.72 4.83 6.68
CA PHE A 21 -2.96 5.84 5.67
C PHE A 21 -2.67 5.30 4.26
N PRO A 22 -3.61 5.44 3.30
CA PRO A 22 -3.47 4.92 1.94
C PRO A 22 -2.18 5.39 1.27
N GLY A 23 -1.32 4.43 0.88
CA GLY A 23 -0.08 4.70 0.15
C GLY A 23 1.18 4.87 1.00
N LEU A 24 1.10 5.05 2.33
CA LEU A 24 2.30 5.27 3.15
C LEU A 24 3.23 4.07 3.18
N GLY A 25 2.71 2.83 3.15
CA GLY A 25 3.56 1.64 3.10
C GLY A 25 4.37 1.56 1.81
N TYR A 26 3.75 1.93 0.68
CA TYR A 26 4.44 2.02 -0.61
C TYR A 26 5.48 3.14 -0.65
N LEU A 27 5.18 4.27 -0.01
CA LEU A 27 6.15 5.38 0.10
C LEU A 27 7.38 4.95 0.94
N TYR A 28 7.15 4.23 2.04
CA TYR A 28 8.22 3.71 2.91
C TYR A 28 9.19 2.76 2.18
N ILE A 29 8.67 1.94 1.25
CA ILE A 29 9.45 1.02 0.41
C ILE A 29 9.86 1.62 -0.94
N GLU A 30 9.91 2.95 -1.05
CA GLU A 30 10.45 3.68 -2.21
C GLU A 30 9.67 3.46 -3.52
N MET A 31 8.34 3.28 -3.42
CA MET A 31 7.42 3.15 -4.55
C MET A 31 6.47 4.36 -4.65
N PRO A 32 6.96 5.58 -4.98
CA PRO A 32 6.16 6.80 -4.95
C PRO A 32 5.01 6.79 -5.96
N GLN A 33 5.18 6.20 -7.15
CA GLN A 33 4.11 6.11 -8.14
C GLN A 33 2.94 5.27 -7.59
N THR A 34 3.24 4.11 -7.00
CA THR A 34 2.21 3.26 -6.38
C THR A 34 1.57 3.94 -5.18
N ALA A 35 2.35 4.61 -4.33
CA ALA A 35 1.81 5.36 -3.19
C ALA A 35 0.79 6.42 -3.64
N ILE A 36 1.13 7.20 -4.67
CA ILE A 36 0.25 8.23 -5.24
C ILE A 36 -1.00 7.58 -5.84
N SER A 37 -0.86 6.51 -6.63
CA SER A 37 -2.01 5.81 -7.23
C SER A 37 -2.97 5.25 -6.17
N THR A 38 -2.44 4.62 -5.11
CA THR A 38 -3.24 4.10 -3.98
C THR A 38 -4.00 5.23 -3.29
N PHE A 39 -3.31 6.32 -2.96
CA PHE A 39 -3.92 7.48 -2.29
C PHE A 39 -5.08 8.06 -3.12
N PHE A 40 -4.85 8.30 -4.42
CA PHE A 40 -5.90 8.87 -5.29
C PHE A 40 -7.08 7.93 -5.48
N LEU A 41 -6.84 6.64 -5.72
CA LEU A 41 -7.90 5.67 -5.92
C LEU A 41 -8.80 5.55 -4.69
N GLU A 42 -8.20 5.39 -3.51
CA GLU A 42 -8.96 5.25 -2.25
C GLU A 42 -9.67 6.55 -1.88
N SER A 43 -9.05 7.71 -2.12
CA SER A 43 -9.70 9.01 -1.91
C SER A 43 -10.92 9.20 -2.80
N LEU A 44 -10.83 8.84 -4.09
CA LEU A 44 -11.95 8.93 -5.03
C LEU A 44 -13.09 8.00 -4.64
N LEU A 45 -12.77 6.76 -4.22
CA LEU A 45 -13.78 5.82 -3.74
C LEU A 45 -14.45 6.29 -2.45
N LEU A 46 -13.69 6.89 -1.53
CA LEU A 46 -14.25 7.47 -0.31
C LEU A 46 -15.18 8.65 -0.63
N LEU A 47 -14.82 9.51 -1.60
CA LEU A 47 -15.70 10.59 -2.07
C LEU A 47 -17.00 10.05 -2.68
N VAL A 48 -16.92 9.01 -3.52
CA VAL A 48 -18.11 8.34 -4.08
C VAL A 48 -18.97 7.73 -2.98
N LEU A 49 -18.36 7.08 -1.99
CA LEU A 49 -19.07 6.49 -0.86
C LEU A 49 -19.79 7.56 -0.03
N ASN A 50 -19.11 8.66 0.30
CA ASN A 50 -19.70 9.78 1.02
C ASN A 50 -20.89 10.38 0.27
N ASN A 51 -20.72 10.66 -1.02
CA ASN A 51 -21.79 11.19 -1.87
C ASN A 51 -22.98 10.22 -1.99
N SER A 52 -22.72 8.91 -1.97
CA SER A 52 -23.76 7.88 -2.04
C SER A 52 -24.61 7.84 -0.76
N PHE A 53 -23.99 8.04 0.41
CA PHE A 53 -24.72 8.18 1.67
C PHE A 53 -25.61 9.43 1.68
N GLU A 54 -25.09 10.58 1.22
CA GLU A 54 -25.86 11.82 1.12
C GLU A 54 -27.07 11.69 0.18
N GLN A 55 -26.89 10.99 -0.95
CA GLN A 55 -27.95 10.73 -1.94
C GLN A 55 -28.88 9.57 -1.56
N LYS A 56 -28.67 8.92 -0.40
CA LYS A 56 -29.44 7.76 0.08
C LYS A 56 -29.48 6.59 -0.91
N THR A 57 -28.42 6.41 -1.69
CA THR A 57 -28.30 5.29 -2.64
C THR A 57 -27.66 4.08 -1.95
N SER A 58 -28.50 3.28 -1.27
CA SER A 58 -28.02 2.18 -0.41
C SER A 58 -27.18 1.14 -1.16
N GLY A 59 -27.58 0.77 -2.39
CA GLY A 59 -26.85 -0.18 -3.22
C GLY A 59 -25.46 0.32 -3.61
N THR A 60 -25.35 1.58 -4.05
CA THR A 60 -24.06 2.21 -4.39
C THR A 60 -23.17 2.34 -3.16
N SER A 61 -23.74 2.72 -2.02
CA SER A 61 -23.01 2.84 -0.76
C SER A 61 -22.43 1.49 -0.31
N MET A 62 -23.23 0.42 -0.36
CA MET A 62 -22.81 -0.92 0.03
C MET A 62 -21.71 -1.45 -0.92
N LEU A 63 -21.91 -1.31 -2.23
CA LEU A 63 -20.93 -1.75 -3.22
C LEU A 63 -19.61 -0.98 -3.09
N THR A 64 -19.68 0.34 -3.00
CA THR A 64 -18.48 1.20 -2.91
C THR A 64 -17.75 0.96 -1.59
N GLY A 65 -18.47 0.78 -0.48
CA GLY A 65 -17.87 0.45 0.81
C GLY A 65 -17.13 -0.90 0.79
N PHE A 66 -17.72 -1.91 0.16
CA PHE A 66 -17.07 -3.21 -0.03
C PHE A 66 -15.81 -3.09 -0.89
N LEU A 67 -15.89 -2.37 -2.02
CA LEU A 67 -14.75 -2.14 -2.91
C LEU A 67 -13.63 -1.36 -2.21
N LEU A 68 -13.96 -0.26 -1.54
CA LEU A 68 -12.99 0.55 -0.79
C LEU A 68 -12.26 -0.30 0.26
N THR A 69 -13.01 -1.10 1.03
CA THR A 69 -12.44 -1.99 2.05
C THR A 69 -11.52 -3.04 1.42
N GLY A 70 -11.96 -3.71 0.35
CA GLY A 70 -11.17 -4.72 -0.35
C GLY A 70 -9.89 -4.15 -0.96
N ILE A 71 -9.97 -2.98 -1.58
CA ILE A 71 -8.82 -2.27 -2.15
C ILE A 71 -7.85 -1.86 -1.05
N HIS A 72 -8.34 -1.31 0.06
CA HIS A 72 -7.48 -0.87 1.17
C HIS A 72 -6.73 -2.03 1.85
N LEU A 73 -7.43 -3.15 2.08
CA LEU A 73 -6.81 -4.37 2.62
C LEU A 73 -5.82 -4.99 1.61
N GLY A 74 -6.19 -4.99 0.33
CA GLY A 74 -5.33 -5.48 -0.76
C GLY A 74 -4.06 -4.65 -0.91
N ALA A 75 -4.15 -3.32 -0.85
CA ALA A 75 -3.02 -2.41 -0.86
C ALA A 75 -2.12 -2.63 0.36
N THR A 76 -2.72 -2.87 1.54
CA THR A 76 -1.99 -3.18 2.77
C THR A 76 -1.18 -4.47 2.62
N TYR A 77 -1.82 -5.56 2.17
CA TYR A 77 -1.13 -6.82 1.90
C TYR A 77 -0.05 -6.67 0.81
N GLY A 78 -0.36 -5.94 -0.26
CA GLY A 78 0.57 -5.66 -1.33
C GLY A 78 1.81 -4.90 -0.86
N SER A 79 1.69 -3.94 0.06
CA SER A 79 2.84 -3.24 0.63
C SER A 79 3.78 -4.18 1.42
N ILE A 80 3.22 -5.19 2.12
CA ILE A 80 3.99 -6.21 2.85
C ILE A 80 4.77 -7.08 1.86
N GLU A 81 4.10 -7.57 0.80
CA GLU A 81 4.74 -8.43 -0.21
C GLU A 81 5.83 -7.67 -0.98
N GLN A 82 5.59 -6.40 -1.30
CA GLN A 82 6.57 -5.56 -1.99
C GLN A 82 7.77 -5.22 -1.11
N ALA A 83 7.60 -5.12 0.22
CA ALA A 83 8.74 -5.00 1.14
C ALA A 83 9.65 -6.24 1.09
N ASP A 84 9.07 -7.44 1.07
CA ASP A 84 9.83 -8.69 0.95
C ASP A 84 10.57 -8.77 -0.40
N LYS A 85 9.91 -8.34 -1.49
CA LYS A 85 10.54 -8.25 -2.82
C LYS A 85 11.66 -7.21 -2.86
N TYR A 86 11.46 -6.03 -2.29
CA TYR A 86 12.47 -4.97 -2.18
C TYR A 86 13.73 -5.52 -1.48
N ASN A 87 13.55 -6.18 -0.33
CA ASN A 87 14.65 -6.77 0.42
C ASN A 87 15.39 -7.83 -0.40
N LYS A 88 14.66 -8.73 -1.08
CA LYS A 88 15.26 -9.73 -1.97
C LYS A 88 16.11 -9.09 -3.07
N MET A 89 15.65 -8.00 -3.68
CA MET A 89 16.40 -7.27 -4.71
C MET A 89 17.66 -6.61 -4.15
N VAL A 90 17.60 -6.06 -2.93
CA VAL A 90 18.77 -5.52 -2.22
C VAL A 90 19.84 -6.61 -2.04
N TYR A 91 19.44 -7.81 -1.61
CA TYR A 91 20.37 -8.95 -1.45
C TYR A 91 20.97 -9.41 -2.78
N ILE A 92 20.15 -9.56 -3.83
CA ILE A 92 20.63 -9.97 -5.16
C ILE A 92 21.65 -8.97 -5.69
N LYS A 93 21.34 -7.67 -5.61
CA LYS A 93 22.22 -6.59 -6.08
C LYS A 93 23.55 -6.61 -5.34
N PHE A 94 23.53 -6.79 -4.03
CA PHE A 94 24.73 -6.90 -3.21
C PHE A 94 25.60 -8.08 -3.66
N ASN A 95 25.03 -9.27 -3.81
CA ASN A 95 25.77 -10.48 -4.22
C ASN A 95 26.28 -10.43 -5.66
N SER A 96 25.58 -9.73 -6.57
CA SER A 96 26.01 -9.56 -7.97
C SER A 96 27.13 -8.53 -8.17
N SER A 97 27.48 -7.78 -7.12
CA SER A 97 28.50 -6.72 -7.18
C SER A 97 29.89 -7.20 -6.74
N PHE A 98 30.05 -8.50 -6.46
CA PHE A 98 31.30 -9.19 -6.09
C PHE A 98 31.48 -10.41 -7.00
#